data_AF-A0A9X4AP82-F1
#
_entry.id   AF-A0A9X4AP82-F1
#
_cell.length_a   1.000
_cell.length_b   1.000
_cell.length_c   1.000
_cell.angle_alpha   90.00
_cell.angle_beta   90.00
_cell.angle_gamma   90.00
#
_symmetry.space_group_name_H-M   'P 1'
#
loop_
_entity.id
_entity.type
_entity.pdbx_description
1 polymer ?
#
loop_
_entity_poly.entity_id
_entity_poly.type
_entity_poly.pdbx_seq_one_letter_code
_entity_poly.pdbx_strand_id
1 'polypeptide(L)'
;MALKNLQTEEMLQVSATWVDPQSLARAAILGNPDLSAKLSRIDEIHSILAAAAQPSKNPRLDEISAEQAKIDVRHDSIIRGIFGFLTATAELLGGETGADLIQLRDLLIPDGLPSVQKTYRAQAGQAQQLEGRLTPAIKARTNVIFIGQGPAQTSLTEYLDEWIALGKQLGEREDERGRLLAEQSELASGMSLVKARNRWIRVVNAFVADGELAELAPATEALVFGPLRDAEKKADARARSAFAASVPAKA
;
A
#
# COMPACT_ATOMS: atom_id res chain seq x y z
N MET A 1 10.04 -31.28 -16.76
CA MET A 1 9.46 -30.74 -15.53
C MET A 1 8.79 -29.41 -15.79
N ALA A 2 7.66 -29.14 -15.13
CA ALA A 2 6.81 -27.99 -15.38
C ALA A 2 6.90 -26.92 -14.28
N LEU A 3 8.06 -26.84 -13.61
CA LEU A 3 8.35 -25.91 -12.51
C LEU A 3 7.97 -24.45 -12.79
N LYS A 4 7.97 -24.02 -14.06
CA LYS A 4 7.56 -22.68 -14.50
C LYS A 4 6.09 -22.35 -14.18
N ASN A 5 5.24 -23.36 -14.02
CA ASN A 5 3.80 -23.20 -13.76
C ASN A 5 3.49 -23.01 -12.26
N LEU A 6 4.47 -23.23 -11.37
CA LEU A 6 4.31 -22.98 -9.94
C LEU A 6 4.26 -21.47 -9.68
N GLN A 7 3.37 -21.08 -8.77
CA GLN A 7 3.36 -19.75 -8.16
C GLN A 7 4.52 -19.60 -7.17
N THR A 8 4.86 -18.36 -6.82
CA THR A 8 5.97 -18.06 -5.89
C THR A 8 5.76 -18.72 -4.53
N GLU A 9 4.53 -18.70 -4.02
CA GLU A 9 4.14 -19.29 -2.74
C GLU A 9 4.32 -20.81 -2.75
N GLU A 10 3.99 -21.47 -3.87
CA GLU A 10 4.20 -22.91 -4.06
C GLU A 10 5.69 -23.27 -4.10
N MET A 11 6.51 -22.46 -4.79
CA MET A 11 7.97 -22.62 -4.80
C MET A 11 8.58 -22.47 -3.39
N LEU A 12 8.11 -21.46 -2.63
CA LEU A 12 8.53 -21.24 -1.25
C LEU A 12 8.10 -22.39 -0.34
N GLN A 13 6.85 -22.85 -0.45
CA GLN A 13 6.33 -23.95 0.37
C GLN A 13 7.09 -25.27 0.14
N VAL A 14 7.38 -25.60 -1.12
CA VAL A 14 8.15 -26.82 -1.45
C VAL A 14 9.56 -26.73 -0.86
N SER A 15 10.26 -25.64 -1.14
CA SER A 15 11.64 -25.48 -0.67
C SER A 15 11.75 -25.27 0.84
N ALA A 16 10.70 -24.79 1.53
CA ALA A 16 10.65 -24.67 2.98
C ALA A 16 10.97 -26.00 3.69
N THR A 17 10.42 -27.12 3.18
CA THR A 17 10.66 -28.44 3.77
C THR A 17 12.09 -28.95 3.58
N TRP A 18 12.85 -28.42 2.62
CA TRP A 18 14.26 -28.77 2.43
C TRP A 18 15.19 -27.91 3.27
N VAL A 19 14.79 -26.67 3.56
CA VAL A 19 15.60 -25.71 4.33
C VAL A 19 15.35 -25.75 5.84
N ASP A 20 14.18 -26.23 6.27
CA ASP A 20 13.80 -26.33 7.69
C ASP A 20 14.68 -27.35 8.44
N PRO A 21 15.46 -26.93 9.45
CA PRO A 21 16.28 -27.81 10.29
C PRO A 21 15.50 -28.94 10.98
N GLN A 22 14.20 -28.77 11.23
CA GLN A 22 13.35 -29.75 11.90
C GLN A 22 12.64 -30.70 10.92
N SER A 23 12.76 -30.45 9.61
CA SER A 23 12.10 -31.27 8.59
C SER A 23 12.79 -32.61 8.38
N LEU A 24 11.99 -33.68 8.36
CA LEU A 24 12.46 -35.02 7.99
C LEU A 24 13.03 -35.07 6.56
N ALA A 25 12.52 -34.24 5.65
CA ALA A 25 13.06 -34.15 4.29
C ALA A 25 14.48 -33.56 4.29
N ARG A 26 14.76 -32.54 5.11
CA ARG A 26 16.13 -32.01 5.26
C ARG A 26 17.07 -33.04 5.88
N ALA A 27 16.62 -33.76 6.90
CA ALA A 27 17.40 -34.84 7.51
C ALA A 27 17.74 -35.94 6.50
N ALA A 28 16.79 -36.32 5.65
CA ALA A 28 17.00 -37.28 4.57
C ALA A 28 18.00 -36.78 3.51
N ILE A 29 17.95 -35.50 3.14
CA ILE A 29 18.89 -34.86 2.21
C ILE A 29 20.31 -34.87 2.78
N LEU A 30 20.47 -34.53 4.07
CA LEU A 30 21.76 -34.55 4.75
C LEU A 30 22.35 -35.96 4.84
N GLY A 31 21.51 -36.98 4.95
CA GLY A 31 21.91 -38.38 4.99
C GLY A 31 22.39 -38.95 3.65
N ASN A 32 22.21 -38.22 2.54
CA ASN A 32 22.64 -38.65 1.21
C ASN A 32 23.77 -37.72 0.68
N PRO A 33 24.98 -38.24 0.42
CA PRO A 33 26.11 -37.43 -0.04
C PRO A 33 25.84 -36.64 -1.33
N ASP A 34 25.18 -37.24 -2.31
CA ASP A 34 24.90 -36.63 -3.62
C ASP A 34 23.94 -35.43 -3.48
N LEU A 35 22.98 -35.53 -2.56
CA LEU A 35 22.00 -34.47 -2.30
C LEU A 35 22.52 -33.39 -1.33
N SER A 36 23.22 -33.80 -0.28
CA SER A 36 23.72 -32.89 0.76
C SER A 36 24.64 -31.80 0.19
N ALA A 37 25.39 -32.10 -0.88
CA ALA A 37 26.25 -31.14 -1.57
C ALA A 37 25.50 -29.93 -2.18
N LYS A 38 24.19 -30.07 -2.43
CA LYS A 38 23.34 -28.98 -2.96
C LYS A 38 22.62 -28.16 -1.90
N LEU A 39 22.62 -28.61 -0.65
CA LEU A 39 21.77 -28.03 0.39
C LEU A 39 22.07 -26.54 0.64
N SER A 40 23.34 -26.15 0.66
CA SER A 40 23.74 -24.73 0.80
C SER A 40 23.18 -23.85 -0.33
N ARG A 41 23.12 -24.39 -1.55
CA ARG A 41 22.56 -23.69 -2.71
C ARG A 41 21.04 -23.60 -2.66
N ILE A 42 20.38 -24.61 -2.08
CA ILE A 42 18.93 -24.61 -1.84
C ILE A 42 18.57 -23.58 -0.77
N ASP A 43 19.32 -23.54 0.34
CA ASP A 43 19.16 -22.56 1.43
C ASP A 43 19.31 -21.13 0.88
N GLU A 44 20.35 -20.88 0.07
CA GLU A 44 20.59 -19.59 -0.58
C GLU A 44 19.42 -19.18 -1.48
N ILE A 45 18.97 -20.07 -2.38
CA ILE A 45 17.93 -19.69 -3.35
C ILE A 45 16.55 -19.56 -2.74
N HIS A 46 16.24 -20.35 -1.70
CA HIS A 46 15.02 -20.18 -0.91
C HIS A 46 15.00 -18.79 -0.26
N SER A 47 16.11 -18.38 0.37
CA SER A 47 16.24 -17.07 1.02
C SER A 47 16.09 -15.91 0.02
N ILE A 48 16.73 -16.02 -1.16
CA ILE A 48 16.60 -15.02 -2.23
C ILE A 48 15.15 -14.92 -2.72
N LEU A 49 14.48 -16.06 -2.93
CA LEU A 49 13.09 -16.08 -3.38
C LEU A 49 12.16 -15.49 -2.32
N ALA A 50 12.39 -15.80 -1.04
CA ALA A 50 11.60 -15.28 0.08
C ALA A 50 11.77 -13.77 0.22
N ALA A 51 13.01 -13.26 0.13
CA ALA A 51 13.29 -11.83 0.18
C ALA A 51 12.67 -11.09 -1.02
N ALA A 52 12.75 -11.66 -2.23
CA ALA A 52 12.13 -11.08 -3.42
C ALA A 52 10.59 -11.10 -3.39
N ALA A 53 10.01 -11.97 -2.55
CA ALA A 53 8.56 -12.10 -2.36
C ALA A 53 8.03 -11.22 -1.21
N GLN A 54 8.90 -10.63 -0.38
CA GLN A 54 8.46 -9.69 0.66
C GLN A 54 8.06 -8.35 0.03
N PRO A 55 6.92 -7.77 0.42
CA PRO A 55 6.68 -6.36 0.14
C PRO A 55 7.76 -5.56 0.86
N SER A 56 8.49 -4.71 0.14
CA SER A 56 9.42 -3.80 0.83
C SER A 56 8.61 -2.95 1.83
N LYS A 57 9.14 -2.71 3.02
CA LYS A 57 8.59 -1.71 3.94
C LYS A 57 9.36 -0.43 3.71
N ASN A 58 8.68 0.66 3.37
CA ASN A 58 9.31 1.97 3.24
C ASN A 58 8.96 2.80 4.50
N PRO A 59 9.92 3.03 5.43
CA PRO A 59 9.67 3.79 6.66
C PRO A 59 9.12 5.19 6.41
N ARG A 60 9.43 5.80 5.27
CA ARG A 60 8.91 7.11 4.89
C ARG A 60 7.39 7.10 4.69
N LEU A 61 6.80 5.96 4.29
CA LEU A 61 5.33 5.84 4.18
C LEU A 61 4.64 5.92 5.55
N ASP A 62 5.28 5.38 6.59
CA ASP A 62 4.76 5.45 7.96
C ASP A 62 4.87 6.89 8.50
N GLU A 63 6.00 7.55 8.25
CA GLU A 63 6.20 8.97 8.59
C GLU A 63 5.18 9.88 7.91
N ILE A 64 4.97 9.72 6.60
CA ILE A 64 3.97 10.50 5.84
C ILE A 64 2.58 10.30 6.43
N SER A 65 2.21 9.07 6.78
CA SER A 65 0.91 8.78 7.37
C SER A 65 0.71 9.51 8.71
N ALA A 66 1.75 9.55 9.56
CA ALA A 66 1.72 10.28 10.82
C ALA A 66 1.67 11.80 10.63
N GLU A 67 2.43 12.34 9.68
CA GLU A 67 2.41 13.76 9.32
C GLU A 67 1.02 14.18 8.82
N GLN A 68 0.42 13.40 7.90
CA GLN A 68 -0.92 13.66 7.37
C GLN A 68 -1.99 13.64 8.47
N ALA A 69 -1.95 12.67 9.38
CA ALA A 69 -2.90 12.60 10.50
C ALA A 69 -2.82 13.83 11.43
N LYS A 70 -1.61 14.34 11.68
CA LYS A 70 -1.43 15.56 12.49
C LYS A 70 -1.98 16.80 11.80
N ILE A 71 -1.76 16.93 10.50
CA ILE A 71 -2.26 18.04 9.69
C ILE A 71 -3.79 18.00 9.62
N ASP A 72 -4.36 16.82 9.38
CA ASP A 72 -5.80 16.59 9.28
C ASP A 72 -6.56 17.02 10.54
N VAL A 73 -6.06 16.68 11.73
CA VAL A 73 -6.66 17.12 13.00
C VAL A 73 -6.82 18.65 13.08
N ARG A 74 -5.78 19.40 12.67
CA ARG A 74 -5.85 20.87 12.70
C ARG A 74 -6.74 21.41 11.59
N HIS A 75 -6.61 20.88 10.38
CA HIS A 75 -7.43 21.23 9.22
C HIS A 75 -8.93 21.10 9.54
N ASP A 76 -9.33 19.95 10.07
CA ASP A 76 -10.70 19.67 10.47
C ASP A 76 -11.19 20.57 11.60
N SER A 77 -10.33 20.86 12.57
CA SER A 77 -10.65 21.75 13.69
C SER A 77 -10.97 23.16 13.20
N ILE A 78 -10.24 23.66 12.19
CA ILE A 78 -10.51 24.97 11.59
C ILE A 78 -11.85 24.96 10.86
N ILE A 79 -12.13 23.95 10.03
CA ILE A 79 -13.42 23.85 9.31
C ILE A 79 -14.59 23.84 10.30
N ARG A 80 -14.53 22.98 11.33
CA ARG A 80 -15.56 22.90 12.38
C ARG A 80 -15.70 24.23 13.13
N GLY A 81 -14.56 24.85 13.46
CA GLY A 81 -14.50 26.13 14.14
C GLY A 81 -15.17 27.26 13.36
N ILE A 82 -14.80 27.44 12.08
CA ILE A 82 -15.37 28.45 11.19
C ILE A 82 -16.87 28.21 10.99
N PHE A 83 -17.25 26.97 10.68
CA PHE A 83 -18.65 26.62 10.45
C PHE A 83 -19.50 26.92 11.69
N GLY A 84 -19.06 26.44 12.86
CA GLY A 84 -19.76 26.65 14.13
C GLY A 84 -19.81 28.12 14.53
N PHE A 85 -18.70 28.84 14.42
CA PHE A 85 -18.61 30.26 14.76
C PHE A 85 -19.59 31.11 13.95
N LEU A 86 -19.60 30.97 12.62
CA LEU A 86 -20.50 31.73 11.76
C LEU A 86 -21.97 31.36 12.00
N THR A 87 -22.26 30.08 12.23
CA THR A 87 -23.62 29.60 12.52
C THR A 87 -24.15 30.17 13.83
N ALA A 88 -23.41 30.00 14.93
CA ALA A 88 -23.84 30.48 16.24
C ALA A 88 -23.94 32.02 16.29
N THR A 89 -22.99 32.73 15.66
CA THR A 89 -23.04 34.19 15.58
C THR A 89 -24.25 34.66 14.78
N ALA A 90 -24.59 33.98 13.69
CA ALA A 90 -25.77 34.29 12.91
C ALA A 90 -27.07 34.11 13.71
N GLU A 91 -27.19 33.03 14.47
CA GLU A 91 -28.35 32.75 15.33
C GLU A 91 -28.53 33.83 16.41
N LEU A 92 -27.43 34.30 17.00
CA LEU A 92 -27.46 35.34 18.03
C LEU A 92 -27.83 36.72 17.49
N LEU A 93 -27.34 37.06 16.29
CA LEU A 93 -27.61 38.37 15.68
C LEU A 93 -29.00 38.44 15.05
N GLY A 94 -29.48 37.35 14.46
CA GLY A 94 -30.76 37.29 13.77
C GLY A 94 -30.88 38.27 12.59
N GLY A 95 -32.08 38.37 12.03
CA GLY A 95 -32.40 39.32 10.95
C GLY A 95 -31.51 39.17 9.71
N GLU A 96 -31.31 40.29 9.01
CA GLU A 96 -30.49 40.35 7.79
C GLU A 96 -29.01 40.06 8.10
N THR A 97 -28.48 40.58 9.20
CA THR A 97 -27.08 40.37 9.59
C THR A 97 -26.75 38.90 9.85
N GLY A 98 -27.66 38.17 10.50
CA GLY A 98 -27.53 36.73 10.69
C GLY A 98 -27.60 35.98 9.36
N ALA A 99 -28.56 36.29 8.50
CA ALA A 99 -28.69 35.69 7.17
C ALA A 99 -27.42 35.89 6.31
N ASP A 100 -26.81 37.07 6.37
CA ASP A 100 -25.57 37.39 5.66
C ASP A 100 -24.36 36.56 6.13
N LEU A 101 -24.29 36.22 7.42
CA LEU A 101 -23.24 35.34 7.96
C LEU A 101 -23.44 33.89 7.54
N ILE A 102 -24.70 33.43 7.44
CA ILE A 102 -25.02 32.10 6.89
C ILE A 102 -24.61 32.02 5.41
N GLN A 103 -24.92 33.04 4.62
CA GLN A 103 -24.47 33.10 3.22
C GLN A 103 -22.94 33.08 3.10
N LEU A 104 -22.23 33.80 3.98
CA LEU A 104 -20.76 33.74 4.01
C LEU A 104 -20.26 32.34 4.37
N ARG A 105 -20.85 31.70 5.38
CA ARG A 105 -20.51 30.33 5.79
C ARG A 105 -20.66 29.36 4.63
N ASP A 106 -21.79 29.40 3.94
CA ASP A 106 -22.10 28.47 2.84
C ASP A 106 -21.25 28.79 1.59
N LEU A 107 -20.86 30.06 1.39
CA LEU A 107 -19.87 30.43 0.39
C LEU A 107 -18.49 29.83 0.71
N LEU A 108 -18.06 29.82 1.97
CA LEU A 108 -16.75 29.32 2.40
C LEU A 108 -16.71 27.79 2.50
N ILE A 109 -17.79 27.17 2.96
CA ILE A 109 -17.89 25.72 3.23
C ILE A 109 -19.20 25.17 2.61
N PRO A 110 -19.28 25.00 1.28
CA PRO A 110 -20.53 24.68 0.58
C PRO A 110 -21.09 23.30 0.95
N ASP A 111 -20.20 22.34 1.19
CA ASP A 111 -20.58 21.00 1.61
C ASP A 111 -20.86 20.91 3.12
N GLY A 112 -20.71 22.03 3.85
CA GLY A 112 -20.81 22.08 5.30
C GLY A 112 -19.80 21.17 6.02
N LEU A 113 -20.19 20.70 7.21
CA LEU A 113 -19.38 19.83 8.06
C LEU A 113 -18.94 18.50 7.42
N PRO A 114 -19.69 17.85 6.51
CA PRO A 114 -19.20 16.71 5.73
C PRO A 114 -17.84 16.93 5.02
N SER A 115 -17.41 18.18 4.81
CA SER A 115 -16.07 18.52 4.29
C SER A 115 -14.92 17.83 5.04
N VAL A 116 -15.06 17.61 6.35
CA VAL A 116 -14.03 17.01 7.21
C VAL A 116 -13.88 15.49 7.03
N GLN A 117 -14.77 14.86 6.25
CA GLN A 117 -14.72 13.41 6.00
C GLN A 117 -14.09 13.07 4.64
N LYS A 118 -13.61 14.09 3.92
CA LYS A 118 -12.98 13.93 2.61
C LYS A 118 -11.63 13.23 2.73
N THR A 119 -11.24 12.51 1.68
CA THR A 119 -9.86 12.01 1.55
C THR A 119 -8.87 13.17 1.45
N TYR A 120 -7.60 12.96 1.85
CA TYR A 120 -6.58 14.02 1.81
C TYR A 120 -6.43 14.69 0.44
N ARG A 121 -6.52 13.92 -0.65
CA ARG A 121 -6.54 14.46 -2.02
C ARG A 121 -7.76 15.34 -2.29
N ALA A 122 -8.94 14.95 -1.80
CA ALA A 122 -10.15 15.74 -1.95
C ALA A 122 -10.14 17.00 -1.05
N GLN A 123 -9.54 16.93 0.14
CA GLN A 123 -9.32 18.09 1.02
C GLN A 123 -8.37 19.11 0.36
N ALA A 124 -7.28 18.65 -0.26
CA ALA A 124 -6.38 19.51 -1.04
C ALA A 124 -7.10 20.22 -2.20
N GLY A 125 -7.96 19.49 -2.94
CA GLY A 125 -8.80 20.09 -3.97
C GLY A 125 -9.81 21.11 -3.43
N GLN A 126 -10.38 20.87 -2.25
CA GLN A 126 -11.28 21.81 -1.59
C GLN A 126 -10.55 23.09 -1.16
N ALA A 127 -9.32 22.98 -0.63
CA ALA A 127 -8.49 24.12 -0.30
C ALA A 127 -8.18 24.99 -1.52
N GLN A 128 -7.87 24.37 -2.67
CA GLN A 128 -7.67 25.08 -3.93
C GLN A 128 -8.95 25.80 -4.40
N GLN A 129 -10.11 25.15 -4.27
CA GLN A 129 -11.40 25.79 -4.58
C GLN A 129 -11.75 26.93 -3.63
N LEU A 130 -11.37 26.82 -2.35
CA LEU A 130 -11.53 27.90 -1.38
C LEU A 130 -10.67 29.10 -1.76
N GLU A 131 -9.40 28.87 -2.10
CA GLU A 131 -8.50 29.92 -2.58
C GLU A 131 -9.12 30.69 -3.76
N GLY A 132 -9.72 29.99 -4.73
CA GLY A 132 -10.44 30.61 -5.85
C GLY A 132 -11.69 31.41 -5.46
N ARG A 133 -12.32 31.11 -4.32
CA ARG A 133 -13.49 31.84 -3.79
C ARG A 133 -13.11 33.04 -2.94
N LEU A 134 -11.88 33.09 -2.40
CA LEU A 134 -11.38 34.21 -1.60
C LEU A 134 -10.96 35.40 -2.47
N THR A 135 -11.95 36.00 -3.13
CA THR A 135 -11.77 37.27 -3.85
C THR A 135 -11.31 38.39 -2.88
N PRO A 136 -10.71 39.48 -3.37
CA PRO A 136 -10.30 40.60 -2.52
C PRO A 136 -11.43 41.15 -1.63
N ALA A 137 -12.67 41.17 -2.15
CA ALA A 137 -13.84 41.60 -1.39
C ALA A 137 -14.17 40.64 -0.23
N ILE A 138 -14.10 39.33 -0.47
CA ILE A 138 -14.32 38.33 0.58
C ILE A 138 -13.20 38.40 1.62
N LYS A 139 -11.93 38.51 1.19
CA LYS A 139 -10.79 38.67 2.12
C LYS A 139 -10.93 39.91 2.98
N ALA A 140 -11.31 41.05 2.41
CA ALA A 140 -11.56 42.27 3.18
C ALA A 140 -12.67 42.08 4.22
N ARG A 141 -13.76 41.41 3.83
CA ARG A 141 -14.89 41.07 4.72
C ARG A 141 -14.47 40.14 5.86
N THR A 142 -13.71 39.08 5.57
CA THR A 142 -13.28 38.11 6.59
C THR A 142 -12.17 38.67 7.49
N ASN A 143 -11.43 39.68 7.04
CA ASN A 143 -10.33 40.26 7.81
C ASN A 143 -10.79 41.08 9.01
N VAL A 144 -12.03 41.58 8.98
CA VAL A 144 -12.63 42.33 10.09
C VAL A 144 -13.45 41.45 11.04
N ILE A 145 -13.60 40.16 10.72
CA ILE A 145 -14.24 39.18 11.58
C ILE A 145 -13.15 38.54 12.44
N PHE A 146 -13.20 38.79 13.74
CA PHE A 146 -12.17 38.32 14.66
C PHE A 146 -12.69 37.25 15.61
N ILE A 147 -11.83 36.28 15.91
CA ILE A 147 -12.07 35.18 16.82
C ILE A 147 -11.06 35.30 17.97
N GLY A 148 -11.54 35.11 19.21
CA GLY A 148 -10.73 35.34 20.42
C GLY A 148 -10.79 36.78 20.92
N GLN A 149 -9.97 37.10 21.93
CA GLN A 149 -9.92 38.42 22.55
C GLN A 149 -8.47 38.82 22.88
N GLY A 150 -8.22 40.13 22.90
CA GLY A 150 -6.93 40.69 23.30
C GLY A 150 -5.79 40.25 22.37
N PRO A 151 -4.57 40.02 22.89
CA PRO A 151 -3.39 39.66 22.09
C PRO A 151 -3.49 38.34 21.33
N ALA A 152 -4.45 37.47 21.67
CA ALA A 152 -4.67 36.17 21.03
C ALA A 152 -5.79 36.22 19.98
N GLN A 153 -6.23 37.43 19.59
CA GLN A 153 -7.24 37.62 18.56
C GLN A 153 -6.65 37.29 17.18
N THR A 154 -7.38 36.49 16.40
CA THR A 154 -7.00 36.12 15.03
C THR A 154 -8.18 36.39 14.11
N SER A 155 -7.90 36.92 12.92
CA SER A 155 -8.94 37.18 11.92
C SER A 155 -9.43 35.88 11.27
N LEU A 156 -10.66 35.88 10.77
CA LEU A 156 -11.18 34.76 10.01
C LEU A 156 -10.36 34.52 8.73
N THR A 157 -9.83 35.57 8.11
CA THR A 157 -8.92 35.45 6.95
C THR A 157 -7.69 34.62 7.30
N GLU A 158 -7.05 34.85 8.44
CA GLU A 158 -5.85 34.09 8.84
C GLU A 158 -6.15 32.59 9.02
N TYR A 159 -7.31 32.23 9.60
CA TYR A 159 -7.71 30.83 9.67
C TYR A 159 -8.05 30.22 8.30
N LEU A 160 -8.60 31.02 7.38
CA LEU A 160 -8.85 30.58 6.01
C LEU A 160 -7.54 30.36 5.24
N ASP A 161 -6.56 31.24 5.40
CA ASP A 161 -5.22 31.08 4.82
C ASP A 161 -4.50 29.87 5.45
N GLU A 162 -4.64 29.65 6.77
CA GLU A 162 -4.13 28.44 7.44
C GLU A 162 -4.79 27.18 6.88
N TRP A 163 -6.12 27.17 6.71
CA TRP A 163 -6.84 26.05 6.12
C TRP A 163 -6.32 25.73 4.70
N ILE A 164 -6.15 26.75 3.85
CA ILE A 164 -5.60 26.57 2.50
C ILE A 164 -4.19 25.97 2.55
N ALA A 165 -3.32 26.49 3.43
CA ALA A 165 -1.96 26.01 3.58
C ALA A 165 -1.89 24.55 4.03
N LEU A 166 -2.73 24.14 4.98
CA LEU A 166 -2.80 22.75 5.46
C LEU A 166 -3.34 21.81 4.38
N GLY A 167 -4.37 22.22 3.64
CA GLY A 167 -4.88 21.44 2.51
C GLY A 167 -3.83 21.21 1.42
N LYS A 168 -3.02 22.23 1.12
CA LYS A 168 -1.89 22.09 0.20
C LYS A 168 -0.85 21.08 0.71
N GLN A 169 -0.47 21.16 1.99
CA GLN A 169 0.47 20.20 2.59
C GLN A 169 -0.06 18.76 2.54
N LEU A 170 -1.35 18.55 2.79
CA LEU A 170 -1.98 17.22 2.64
C LEU A 170 -1.86 16.69 1.21
N GLY A 171 -2.08 17.54 0.21
CA GLY A 171 -1.91 17.19 -1.20
C GLY A 171 -0.48 16.80 -1.55
N GLU A 172 0.51 17.60 -1.12
CA GLU A 172 1.93 17.33 -1.35
C GLU A 172 2.36 15.99 -0.74
N ARG A 173 1.88 15.68 0.47
CA ARG A 173 2.15 14.41 1.15
C ARG A 173 1.45 13.23 0.51
N GLU A 174 0.23 13.40 0.01
CA GLU A 174 -0.48 12.33 -0.71
C GLU A 174 0.20 12.00 -2.04
N ASP A 175 0.74 13.01 -2.73
CA ASP A 175 1.51 12.80 -3.96
C ASP A 175 2.87 12.16 -3.68
N GLU A 176 3.57 12.54 -2.61
CA GLU A 176 4.77 11.85 -2.15
C GLU A 176 4.49 10.38 -1.82
N ARG A 177 3.42 10.11 -1.05
CA ARG A 177 2.95 8.76 -0.74
C ARG A 177 2.66 7.95 -2.00
N GLY A 178 1.96 8.54 -2.97
CA GLY A 178 1.66 7.91 -4.25
C GLY A 178 2.92 7.54 -5.05
N ARG A 179 3.91 8.45 -5.10
CA ARG A 179 5.21 8.18 -5.75
C ARG A 179 5.97 7.05 -5.07
N LEU A 180 6.09 7.08 -3.74
CA LEU A 180 6.81 6.05 -2.99
C LEU A 180 6.15 4.68 -3.10
N LEU A 181 4.81 4.61 -3.16
CA LEU A 181 4.09 3.36 -3.41
C LEU A 181 4.33 2.85 -4.84
N ALA A 182 4.39 3.74 -5.83
CA ALA A 182 4.73 3.36 -7.20
C ALA A 182 6.18 2.87 -7.32
N GLU A 183 7.15 3.58 -6.74
CA GLU A 183 8.56 3.18 -6.68
C GLU A 183 8.74 1.86 -5.93
N GLN A 184 8.03 1.67 -4.82
CA GLN A 184 7.99 0.41 -4.10
C GLN A 184 7.41 -0.72 -4.95
N SER A 185 6.34 -0.44 -5.70
CA SER A 185 5.77 -1.39 -6.64
C SER A 185 6.74 -1.70 -7.79
N GLU A 186 7.54 -0.74 -8.26
CA GLU A 186 8.56 -0.93 -9.31
C GLU A 186 9.81 -1.66 -8.78
N LEU A 187 10.24 -1.40 -7.55
CA LEU A 187 11.34 -2.14 -6.91
C LEU A 187 10.93 -3.57 -6.55
N ALA A 188 9.67 -3.77 -6.15
CA ALA A 188 9.05 -5.08 -6.03
C ALA A 188 8.69 -5.69 -7.40
N SER A 189 8.67 -4.89 -8.47
CA SER A 189 8.15 -5.35 -9.75
C SER A 189 9.02 -6.44 -10.34
N GLY A 190 8.35 -7.54 -10.70
CA GLY A 190 8.60 -8.44 -11.83
C GLY A 190 10.03 -8.89 -12.07
N MET A 191 10.98 -8.01 -12.38
CA MET A 191 12.31 -8.38 -12.81
C MET A 191 13.16 -9.03 -11.70
N SER A 192 13.05 -8.56 -10.45
CA SER A 192 13.73 -9.21 -9.30
C SER A 192 13.11 -10.58 -9.01
N LEU A 193 11.78 -10.63 -8.92
CA LEU A 193 11.04 -11.86 -8.63
C LEU A 193 11.15 -12.90 -9.76
N VAL A 194 11.07 -12.50 -11.04
CA VAL A 194 11.25 -13.39 -12.20
C VAL A 194 12.67 -13.93 -12.25
N LYS A 195 13.69 -13.11 -11.97
CA LYS A 195 15.09 -13.59 -11.85
C LYS A 195 15.24 -14.59 -10.70
N ALA A 196 14.63 -14.31 -9.54
CA ALA A 196 14.63 -15.22 -8.39
C ALA A 196 13.94 -16.55 -8.71
N ARG A 197 12.73 -16.53 -9.29
CA ARG A 197 11.99 -17.73 -9.74
C ARG A 197 12.78 -18.53 -10.76
N ASN A 198 13.38 -17.88 -11.77
CA ASN A 198 14.19 -18.57 -12.79
C ASN A 198 15.46 -19.18 -12.20
N ARG A 199 16.07 -18.56 -11.17
CA ARG A 199 17.22 -19.13 -10.47
C ARG A 199 16.78 -20.30 -9.58
N TRP A 200 15.64 -20.21 -8.92
CA TRP A 200 15.03 -21.31 -8.17
C TRP A 200 14.76 -22.52 -9.07
N ILE A 201 14.10 -22.32 -10.21
CA ILE A 201 13.81 -23.39 -11.19
C ILE A 201 15.09 -24.10 -11.62
N ARG A 202 16.18 -23.36 -11.91
CA ARG A 202 17.46 -23.96 -12.30
C ARG A 202 18.09 -24.81 -11.20
N VAL A 203 18.08 -24.32 -9.95
CA VAL A 203 18.64 -25.05 -8.80
C VAL A 203 17.81 -26.30 -8.52
N VAL A 204 16.48 -26.19 -8.53
CA VAL A 204 15.58 -27.32 -8.26
C VAL A 204 15.64 -28.38 -9.36
N ASN A 205 15.72 -27.99 -10.63
CA ASN A 205 15.93 -28.96 -11.71
C ASN A 205 17.23 -29.75 -11.53
N ALA A 206 18.33 -29.09 -11.16
CA ALA A 206 19.59 -29.77 -10.86
C ALA A 206 19.45 -30.71 -9.66
N PHE A 207 18.79 -30.25 -8.60
CA PHE A 207 18.56 -31.04 -7.40
C PHE A 207 17.71 -32.30 -7.64
N VAL A 208 16.68 -32.21 -8.48
CA VAL A 208 15.88 -33.38 -8.89
C VAL A 208 16.72 -34.35 -9.72
N ALA A 209 17.54 -33.84 -10.65
CA ALA A 209 18.43 -34.70 -11.44
C ALA A 209 19.46 -35.44 -10.57
N ASP A 210 20.02 -34.78 -9.56
CA ASP A 210 20.90 -35.44 -8.59
C ASP A 210 20.14 -36.51 -7.79
N GLY A 211 18.87 -36.27 -7.45
CA GLY A 211 18.00 -37.26 -6.80
C GLY A 211 17.67 -38.48 -7.65
N GLU A 212 17.52 -38.30 -8.97
CA GLU A 212 17.35 -39.41 -9.91
C GLU A 212 18.62 -40.27 -10.03
N LEU A 213 19.79 -39.65 -9.93
CA LEU A 213 21.09 -40.35 -9.95
C LEU A 213 21.44 -41.04 -8.62
N ALA A 214 20.94 -40.52 -7.51
CA ALA A 214 21.25 -41.00 -6.16
C ALA A 214 20.57 -42.34 -5.78
N GLU A 215 19.80 -42.95 -6.69
CA GLU A 215 19.07 -44.23 -6.51
C GLU A 215 18.39 -44.35 -5.13
N LEU A 216 17.66 -43.30 -4.74
CA LEU A 216 17.05 -43.22 -3.42
C LEU A 216 16.06 -44.35 -3.15
N ALA A 217 16.00 -44.80 -1.89
CA ALA A 217 14.93 -45.68 -1.45
C ALA A 217 13.55 -45.01 -1.69
N PRO A 218 12.50 -45.76 -2.09
CA PRO A 218 11.21 -45.16 -2.47
C PRO A 218 10.58 -44.27 -1.39
N ALA A 219 10.77 -44.63 -0.12
CA ALA A 219 10.27 -43.83 1.00
C ALA A 219 11.00 -42.48 1.12
N THR A 220 12.32 -42.47 0.91
CA THR A 220 13.15 -41.25 0.93
C THR A 220 12.85 -40.36 -0.26
N GLU A 221 12.69 -40.96 -1.44
CA GLU A 221 12.31 -40.24 -2.65
C GLU A 221 10.94 -39.57 -2.51
N ALA A 222 9.95 -40.31 -1.99
CA ALA A 222 8.62 -39.77 -1.72
C ALA A 222 8.64 -38.65 -0.67
N LEU A 223 9.46 -38.80 0.37
CA LEU A 223 9.61 -37.79 1.42
C LEU A 223 10.23 -36.49 0.89
N VAL A 224 11.28 -36.59 0.05
CA VAL A 224 12.04 -35.42 -0.44
C VAL A 224 11.35 -34.76 -1.63
N PHE A 225 10.88 -35.54 -2.61
CA PHE A 225 10.37 -35.03 -3.89
C PHE A 225 8.86 -35.17 -4.08
N GLY A 226 8.15 -35.90 -3.20
CA GLY A 226 6.69 -36.04 -3.24
C GLY A 226 5.95 -34.69 -3.23
N PRO A 227 6.24 -33.79 -2.28
CA PRO A 227 5.60 -32.47 -2.23
C PRO A 227 5.80 -31.64 -3.51
N LEU A 228 7.00 -31.73 -4.13
CA LEU A 228 7.30 -31.05 -5.38
C LEU A 228 6.44 -31.61 -6.53
N ARG A 229 6.36 -32.93 -6.66
CA ARG A 229 5.58 -33.61 -7.72
C ARG A 229 4.09 -33.31 -7.61
N ASP A 230 3.57 -33.24 -6.39
CA ASP A 230 2.17 -32.89 -6.16
C ASP A 230 1.88 -31.42 -6.48
N ALA A 231 2.80 -30.51 -6.13
CA ALA A 231 2.70 -29.11 -6.52
C ALA A 231 2.74 -28.94 -8.06
N GLU A 232 3.63 -29.65 -8.75
CA GLU A 232 3.70 -29.65 -10.22
C GLU A 232 2.40 -30.14 -10.86
N LYS A 233 1.85 -31.28 -10.40
CA LYS A 233 0.57 -31.80 -10.93
C LYS A 233 -0.57 -30.80 -10.80
N LYS A 234 -0.68 -30.14 -9.63
CA LYS A 234 -1.70 -29.11 -9.38
C LYS A 234 -1.48 -27.88 -10.27
N ALA A 235 -0.23 -27.43 -10.40
CA ALA A 235 0.12 -26.30 -11.23
C ALA A 235 -0.17 -26.54 -12.73
N ASP A 236 0.11 -27.76 -13.22
CA ASP A 236 -0.18 -28.15 -14.60
C ASP A 236 -1.66 -28.25 -14.89
N ALA A 237 -2.45 -28.85 -13.99
CA ALA A 237 -3.90 -28.89 -14.13
C ALA A 237 -4.51 -27.49 -14.22
N ARG A 238 -4.02 -26.56 -13.38
CA ARG A 238 -4.40 -25.14 -13.40
C ARG A 238 -4.02 -24.46 -14.71
N ALA A 239 -2.79 -24.65 -15.19
CA ALA A 239 -2.32 -24.05 -16.45
C ALA A 239 -3.11 -24.55 -17.67
N ARG A 240 -3.44 -25.85 -17.71
CA ARG A 240 -4.29 -26.44 -18.77
C ARG A 240 -5.70 -25.89 -18.75
N SER A 241 -6.29 -25.74 -17.57
CA SER A 241 -7.63 -25.18 -17.40
C SER A 241 -7.70 -23.71 -17.85
N ALA A 242 -6.69 -22.92 -17.49
CA ALA A 242 -6.57 -21.53 -17.95
C ALA A 242 -6.40 -21.41 -19.46
N PHE A 243 -5.58 -22.27 -20.07
CA PHE A 243 -5.39 -22.31 -21.53
C PHE A 243 -6.70 -22.68 -22.25
N ALA A 244 -7.42 -23.71 -21.78
CA ALA A 244 -8.70 -24.11 -22.34
C ALA A 244 -9.76 -23.00 -22.29
N ALA A 245 -9.76 -22.18 -21.24
CA ALA A 245 -10.65 -21.03 -21.11
C ALA A 245 -10.27 -19.85 -22.03
N SER A 246 -9.00 -19.74 -22.44
CA SER A 246 -8.49 -18.66 -23.29
C SER A 246 -8.64 -18.89 -24.80
N VAL A 247 -8.93 -20.13 -25.23
CA VAL A 247 -9.15 -20.45 -26.64
C VAL A 247 -10.63 -20.20 -26.97
N PRO A 248 -10.95 -19.24 -27.85
CA PRO A 248 -12.34 -19.00 -28.24
C PRO A 248 -12.90 -20.24 -28.93
N ALA A 249 -14.12 -20.64 -28.54
CA ALA A 249 -14.82 -21.74 -29.18
C ALA A 249 -14.92 -21.45 -30.69
N LYS A 250 -14.39 -22.35 -31.53
CA LYS A 250 -14.62 -22.28 -32.97
C LYS A 250 -16.13 -22.34 -33.21
N ALA A 251 -16.67 -21.22 -33.70
CA ALA A 251 -18.01 -21.15 -34.28
C ALA A 251 -18.07 -21.92 -35.60
#